data_AF-A0A969JU68-F1
#
_entry.id   AF-A0A969JU68-F1
#
_cell.length_a   1.000
_cell.length_b   1.000
_cell.length_c   1.000
_cell.angle_alpha   90.00
_cell.angle_beta   90.00
_cell.angle_gamma   90.00
#
_symmetry.space_group_name_H-M   'P 1'
#
loop_
_entity.id
_entity.type
_entity.pdbx_description
1 polymer ?
#
loop_
_entity_poly.entity_id
_entity_poly.type
_entity_poly.pdbx_seq_one_letter_code
_entity_poly.pdbx_strand_id
1 'polypeptide(L)' 'MKYPFHTQSNPVVGEAAQKLIAAIDEGKAVTNERALALAKRIADRILAQRKSAASTKPE' A
#
# COMPACT_ATOMS: atom_id res chain seq x y z
N MET A 1 -27.76 -3.94 -27.59
CA MET A 1 -26.30 -3.69 -27.45
C MET A 1 -25.76 -4.63 -26.39
N LYS A 2 -24.73 -5.43 -26.70
CA LYS A 2 -24.12 -6.41 -25.78
C LYS A 2 -22.85 -5.77 -25.22
N TYR A 3 -22.91 -5.23 -24.00
CA TYR A 3 -21.74 -4.62 -23.36
C TYR A 3 -20.74 -5.72 -22.95
N PRO A 4 -19.52 -5.79 -23.54
CA PRO A 4 -18.59 -6.90 -23.32
C PRO A 4 -17.89 -6.84 -21.96
N PHE A 5 -18.01 -5.72 -21.24
CA PHE A 5 -17.40 -5.52 -19.94
C PHE A 5 -18.48 -5.38 -18.87
N HIS A 6 -19.06 -6.50 -18.48
CA HIS A 6 -19.82 -6.55 -17.24
C HIS A 6 -18.78 -6.56 -16.11
N THR A 7 -18.62 -5.42 -15.42
CA THR A 7 -17.86 -5.39 -14.18
C THR A 7 -18.63 -6.25 -13.18
N GLN A 8 -18.22 -7.51 -13.03
CA GLN A 8 -18.77 -8.38 -12.00
C GLN A 8 -18.19 -7.94 -10.66
N SER A 9 -19.01 -7.26 -9.85
CA SER A 9 -18.66 -6.98 -8.45
C SER A 9 -18.54 -8.31 -7.72
N ASN A 10 -17.31 -8.72 -7.39
CA ASN A 10 -17.08 -9.90 -6.58
C ASN A 10 -17.12 -9.47 -5.10
N PRO A 11 -18.18 -9.81 -4.35
CA PRO A 11 -18.30 -9.39 -2.96
C PRO A 11 -17.21 -10.04 -2.12
N VAL A 12 -16.60 -9.25 -1.23
CA VAL A 12 -15.63 -9.78 -0.26
C VAL A 12 -16.41 -10.43 0.87
N VAL A 13 -16.28 -11.75 1.02
CA VAL A 13 -17.04 -12.55 2.01
C VAL A 13 -16.11 -13.39 2.89
N GLY A 14 -16.62 -13.85 4.04
CA GLY A 14 -15.92 -14.73 4.96
C GLY A 14 -14.74 -14.07 5.68
N GLU A 15 -13.61 -14.78 5.78
CA GLU A 15 -12.42 -14.34 6.53
C GLU A 15 -11.86 -13.00 6.02
N ALA A 16 -11.95 -12.76 4.70
CA ALA A 16 -11.49 -11.51 4.10
C ALA A 16 -12.34 -10.31 4.55
N ALA A 17 -13.66 -10.49 4.73
CA ALA A 17 -14.55 -9.44 5.24
C ALA A 17 -14.27 -9.16 6.72
N GLN A 18 -14.02 -10.20 7.52
CA GLN A 18 -13.67 -10.06 8.94
C GLN A 18 -12.36 -9.28 9.13
N LYS A 19 -11.34 -9.56 8.32
CA LYS A 19 -10.07 -8.81 8.35
C LYS A 19 -10.26 -7.32 8.02
N LEU A 20 -11.16 -7.00 7.09
CA LEU A 20 -11.48 -5.62 6.75
C LEU A 20 -12.22 -4.92 7.89
N ILE A 21 -13.21 -5.56 8.51
CA ILE A 21 -13.95 -4.99 9.64
C ILE A 21 -13.01 -4.74 10.82
N ALA A 22 -12.20 -5.73 11.19
CA ALA A 22 -11.22 -5.57 12.28
C ALA A 22 -10.22 -4.44 12.00
N ALA A 23 -9.76 -4.29 10.76
CA ALA A 23 -8.88 -3.18 10.39
C ALA A 23 -9.58 -1.82 10.50
N ILE A 24 -10.86 -1.72 10.11
CA ILE A 24 -11.66 -0.50 10.26
C ILE A 24 -11.79 -0.13 11.75
N ASP A 25 -12.15 -1.10 12.60
CA ASP A 25 -12.33 -0.89 14.04
C ASP A 25 -11.03 -0.47 14.74
N GLU A 26 -9.89 -1.01 14.30
CA GLU A 26 -8.56 -0.67 14.83
C GLU A 26 -7.97 0.62 14.23
N GLY A 27 -8.64 1.26 13.27
CA GLY A 27 -8.11 2.41 12.53
C GLY A 27 -6.87 2.09 11.69
N LYS A 28 -6.71 0.82 11.30
CA LYS A 28 -5.58 0.28 10.53
C LYS A 28 -5.96 0.05 9.07
N ALA A 29 -4.94 -0.09 8.21
CA ALA A 29 -5.14 -0.38 6.80
C ALA A 29 -4.82 -1.85 6.49
N VAL A 30 -5.69 -2.52 5.71
CA VAL A 30 -5.36 -3.82 5.10
C VAL A 30 -4.53 -3.56 3.85
N THR A 31 -3.23 -3.83 3.93
CA THR A 31 -2.30 -3.63 2.82
C THR A 31 -1.86 -4.96 2.21
N ASN A 32 -1.74 -5.00 0.89
CA ASN A 32 -1.07 -6.12 0.20
C ASN A 32 0.43 -6.10 0.51
N GLU A 33 1.04 -7.27 0.72
CA GLU A 33 2.49 -7.41 0.92
C GLU A 33 3.33 -6.72 -0.17
N ARG A 34 2.87 -6.76 -1.42
CA ARG A 34 3.52 -6.06 -2.54
C ARG A 34 3.53 -4.54 -2.34
N ALA A 35 2.45 -3.98 -1.79
CA ALA A 35 2.35 -2.56 -1.50
C ALA A 35 3.28 -2.18 -0.34
N LEU A 36 3.37 -3.02 0.70
CA LEU A 36 4.31 -2.83 1.81
C LEU A 36 5.77 -2.86 1.33
N ALA A 37 6.13 -3.82 0.48
CA ALA A 37 7.47 -3.92 -0.08
C ALA A 37 7.84 -2.70 -0.92
N LEU A 38 6.89 -2.19 -1.73
CA LEU A 38 7.07 -0.98 -2.50
C LEU A 38 7.25 0.26 -1.60
N ALA A 39 6.42 0.40 -0.56
CA ALA A 39 6.53 1.51 0.38
C ALA A 39 7.88 1.53 1.09
N LYS A 40 8.38 0.37 1.56
CA LYS A 40 9.72 0.23 2.17
C LYS A 40 10.82 0.69 1.21
N ARG A 41 10.79 0.22 -0.04
CA ARG A 41 11.78 0.60 -1.05
C ARG A 41 11.81 2.10 -1.34
N ILE A 42 10.64 2.74 -1.37
CA ILE A 42 10.54 4.20 -1.56
C ILE A 42 11.12 4.92 -0.34
N ALA A 43 10.78 4.50 0.87
CA ALA A 43 11.31 5.08 2.10
C ALA A 43 12.84 4.98 2.17
N ASP A 44 13.41 3.81 1.83
CA ASP A 44 14.86 3.59 1.79
C ASP A 44 15.54 4.51 0.78
N ARG A 45 14.93 4.69 -0.40
CA ARG A 45 15.44 5.62 -1.42
C ARG A 45 15.45 7.06 -0.92
N ILE A 46 14.37 7.52 -0.29
CA ILE A 46 14.28 8.88 0.26
C ILE A 46 15.34 9.08 1.35
N LEU A 47 15.53 8.10 2.22
CA LEU A 47 16.50 8.16 3.31
C LEU A 47 17.93 8.20 2.77
N ALA A 48 18.25 7.40 1.75
CA ALA A 48 19.55 7.43 1.07
C ALA A 48 19.84 8.80 0.43
N GLN A 49 18.85 9.39 -0.26
CA GLN A 49 18.96 10.72 -0.87
C GLN A 49 19.22 11.82 0.17
N ARG A 50 18.54 11.75 1.32
CA ARG A 50 18.77 12.70 2.43
C ARG A 50 20.17 12.58 3.01
N LYS A 51 20.69 11.35 3.15
CA LYS A 51 22.07 11.11 3.62
C LYS A 51 23.12 11.63 2.65
N SER A 52 22.96 11.39 1.34
CA SER A 52 23.90 11.92 0.32
C SER A 52 23.86 13.44 0.21
N ALA A 53 22.71 14.07 0.44
CA ALA A 53 22.58 15.53 0.48
C ALA A 53 23.21 16.13 1.75
N ALA A 54 23.20 15.41 2.87
CA ALA A 54 23.86 15.85 4.10
C ALA A 54 25.39 15.74 4.03
N SER A 55 25.93 14.79 3.26
CA SER A 55 27.39 14.61 3.10
C SER A 55 28.03 15.52 2.07
N THR A 56 27.27 16.39 1.39
CA THR A 56 27.75 17.27 0.31
C THR A 56 27.74 18.75 0.68
N LYS A 57 27.56 19.13 1.96
CA LYS A 57 27.87 20.50 2.41
C LYS A 57 29.40 20.68 2.41
N PRO A 58 29.96 21.52 1.52
CA PRO A 58 31.35 21.93 1.65
C PRO A 58 31.41 23.01 2.74
N GLU A 59 32.32 22.84 3.70
CA GLU A 59 32.85 23.95 4.50
C GLU A 59 33.80 24.82 3.65
#